data_AF-A0A9X3FYB6-F1
#
_entry.id   AF-A0A9X3FYB6-F1
#
_cell.length_a   1.000
_cell.length_b   1.000
_cell.length_c   1.000
_cell.angle_alpha   90.00
_cell.angle_beta   90.00
_cell.angle_gamma   90.00
#
_symmetry.space_group_name_H-M   'P 1'
#
loop_
_entity.id
_entity.type
_entity.pdbx_description
1 polymer ?
#
loop_
_entity_poly.entity_id
_entity_poly.type
_entity_poly.pdbx_seq_one_letter_code
_entity_poly.pdbx_strand_id
1 'polypeptide(L)'
;MSLFRRGMKPSAPVESSLHAWPQVERAPVKYEGVARSSLDHPDFRPYEFQTEGGIWVRLHEMQFAGFDYRVQQPTLTMRFVYDDPEWTPVEARATPVAVFRFTDVQVWQWEDDYDLVETPADVRGQVRQLDYHPPTNVFSLLTVNTSLLFSAAQLTVELQQRTGM
;
A
#
# COMPACT_ATOMS: atom_id res chain seq x y z
N MET A 1 46.78 28.72 33.83
CA MET A 1 45.67 29.08 32.91
C MET A 1 45.70 28.11 31.74
N SER A 2 44.70 27.23 31.64
CA SER A 2 44.49 26.38 30.47
C SER A 2 42.99 26.33 30.23
N LEU A 3 42.59 26.67 29.00
CA LEU A 3 41.22 26.96 28.58
C LEU A 3 40.41 25.67 28.35
N PHE A 4 39.11 25.84 28.47
CA PHE A 4 38.06 24.85 28.59
C PHE A 4 38.04 23.70 27.56
N ARG A 5 37.67 22.53 28.11
CA ARG A 5 37.10 21.36 27.42
C ARG A 5 35.82 21.73 26.65
N ARG A 6 35.69 21.23 25.42
CA ARG A 6 34.55 20.39 24.97
C ARG A 6 34.92 19.78 23.64
N GLY A 7 35.39 18.54 23.67
CA GLY A 7 35.38 17.70 22.49
C GLY A 7 33.93 17.54 22.05
N MET A 8 33.59 18.05 20.87
CA MET A 8 32.49 17.51 20.10
C MET A 8 32.79 16.02 19.93
N LYS A 9 32.07 15.18 20.68
CA LYS A 9 31.89 13.81 20.24
C LYS A 9 31.25 13.91 18.86
N PRO A 10 31.77 13.23 17.82
CA PRO A 10 30.96 13.01 16.63
C PRO A 10 29.66 12.39 17.12
N SER A 11 28.55 13.06 16.87
CA SER A 11 27.23 12.49 17.09
C SER A 11 27.27 11.10 16.47
N ALA A 12 27.08 10.07 17.30
CA ALA A 12 26.77 8.76 16.77
C ALA A 12 25.66 8.95 15.72
N PRO A 13 25.67 8.21 14.60
CA PRO A 13 24.52 8.23 13.72
C PRO A 13 23.31 8.00 14.64
N VAL A 14 22.34 8.90 14.57
CA VAL A 14 21.03 8.61 15.15
C VAL A 14 20.64 7.34 14.42
N GLU A 15 20.82 6.19 15.07
CA GLU A 15 20.15 4.95 14.69
C GLU A 15 18.68 5.33 14.79
N SER A 16 18.18 5.76 13.65
CA SER A 16 16.79 5.91 13.36
C SER A 16 16.20 4.56 13.77
N SER A 17 15.56 4.53 14.93
CA SER A 17 14.79 3.41 15.43
C SER A 17 13.49 3.31 14.62
N LEU A 18 13.64 3.30 13.30
CA LEU A 18 12.56 3.22 12.35
C LEU A 18 12.36 1.74 12.02
N HIS A 19 11.22 1.24 12.50
CA HIS A 19 10.49 0.09 11.97
C HIS A 19 10.92 -1.29 12.51
N ALA A 20 10.10 -1.83 13.42
CA ALA A 20 10.17 -3.23 13.81
C ALA A 20 9.53 -4.10 12.72
N TRP A 21 10.30 -4.43 11.69
CA TRP A 21 9.88 -5.40 10.67
C TRP A 21 9.65 -6.77 11.31
N PRO A 22 8.49 -7.41 11.10
CA PRO A 22 8.27 -8.75 11.62
C PRO A 22 9.26 -9.72 10.95
N GLN A 23 9.96 -10.50 11.77
CA GLN A 23 10.99 -11.46 11.31
C GLN A 23 10.44 -12.89 11.13
N VAL A 24 9.14 -13.08 11.35
CA VAL A 24 8.51 -14.40 11.32
C VAL A 24 8.00 -14.71 9.92
N GLU A 25 8.45 -15.82 9.35
CA GLU A 25 7.91 -16.36 8.10
C GLU A 25 6.42 -16.70 8.26
N ARG A 26 5.65 -16.46 7.20
CA ARG A 26 4.20 -16.71 7.21
C ARG A 26 3.78 -17.56 6.01
N ALA A 27 2.70 -18.31 6.18
CA ALA A 27 2.08 -19.05 5.08
C ALA A 27 1.68 -18.08 3.96
N PRO A 28 2.01 -18.35 2.68
CA PRO A 28 1.80 -17.42 1.57
C PRO A 28 0.39 -16.83 1.52
N VAL A 29 0.30 -15.55 1.12
CA VAL A 29 -0.99 -14.87 0.95
C VAL A 29 -1.84 -15.60 -0.09
N LYS A 30 -3.10 -15.86 0.25
CA LYS A 30 -4.10 -16.34 -0.72
C LYS A 30 -4.61 -15.17 -1.55
N TYR A 31 -4.61 -15.31 -2.87
CA TYR A 31 -5.13 -14.32 -3.80
C TYR A 31 -6.45 -14.80 -4.42
N GLU A 32 -7.43 -13.90 -4.51
CA GLU A 32 -8.70 -14.11 -5.21
C GLU A 32 -8.98 -12.93 -6.14
N GLY A 33 -9.56 -13.20 -7.33
CA GLY A 33 -9.82 -12.16 -8.33
C GLY A 33 -8.60 -11.73 -9.13
N VAL A 34 -7.43 -12.33 -8.86
CA VAL A 34 -6.17 -12.16 -9.61
C VAL A 34 -5.97 -13.37 -10.53
N ALA A 35 -5.68 -13.13 -11.81
CA ALA A 35 -5.43 -14.18 -12.77
C ALA A 35 -4.24 -15.05 -12.35
N ARG A 36 -4.37 -16.37 -12.54
CA ARG A 36 -3.31 -17.32 -12.23
C ARG A 36 -2.01 -17.02 -12.99
N SER A 37 -2.13 -16.58 -14.24
CA SER A 37 -0.99 -16.17 -15.08
C SER A 37 -0.18 -15.02 -14.47
N SER A 38 -0.82 -14.10 -13.74
CA SER A 38 -0.11 -13.05 -13.01
C SER A 38 0.58 -13.59 -11.76
N LEU A 39 -0.07 -14.49 -11.02
CA LEU A 39 0.49 -15.07 -9.79
C LEU A 39 1.68 -16.00 -10.04
N ASP A 40 1.70 -16.69 -11.18
CA ASP A 40 2.80 -17.58 -11.57
C ASP A 40 4.03 -16.80 -12.07
N HIS A 41 3.93 -15.47 -12.26
CA HIS A 41 5.07 -14.65 -12.64
C HIS A 41 6.02 -14.48 -11.43
N PRO A 42 7.34 -14.75 -11.59
CA PRO A 42 8.29 -14.70 -10.47
C PRO A 42 8.38 -13.32 -9.81
N ASP A 43 8.14 -12.27 -10.60
CA ASP A 43 8.16 -10.88 -10.14
C ASP A 43 6.77 -10.32 -9.83
N PHE A 44 5.76 -11.17 -9.58
CA PHE A 44 4.43 -10.70 -9.21
C PHE A 44 4.50 -9.71 -8.05
N ARG A 45 3.85 -8.57 -8.22
CA ARG A 45 3.61 -7.56 -7.19
C ARG A 45 2.14 -7.18 -7.24
N PRO A 46 1.49 -6.88 -6.10
CA PRO A 46 0.11 -6.36 -6.05
C PRO A 46 0.02 -4.90 -6.53
N TYR A 47 0.81 -4.53 -7.54
CA TYR A 47 0.94 -3.22 -8.15
C TYR A 47 0.52 -3.22 -9.62
N GLU A 48 0.78 -4.33 -10.32
CA GLU A 48 0.37 -4.54 -11.71
C GLU A 48 0.06 -6.01 -11.96
N PHE A 49 -1.17 -6.31 -12.38
CA PHE A 49 -1.61 -7.68 -12.64
C PHE A 49 -2.87 -7.70 -13.52
N GLN A 50 -3.20 -8.88 -14.05
CA GLN A 50 -4.51 -9.14 -14.65
C GLN A 50 -5.45 -9.73 -13.61
N THR A 51 -6.70 -9.29 -13.63
CA THR A 51 -7.80 -9.94 -12.92
C THR A 51 -8.19 -11.25 -13.59
N GLU A 52 -8.93 -12.11 -12.90
CA GLU A 52 -9.49 -13.33 -13.49
C GLU A 52 -10.36 -13.06 -14.74
N GLY A 53 -10.98 -11.88 -14.82
CA GLY A 53 -11.74 -11.41 -15.99
C GLY A 53 -10.89 -10.90 -17.15
N GLY A 54 -9.55 -10.94 -17.05
CA GLY A 54 -8.62 -10.49 -18.09
C GLY A 54 -8.38 -8.98 -18.13
N ILE A 55 -8.97 -8.21 -17.20
CA ILE A 55 -8.76 -6.76 -17.11
C ILE A 55 -7.46 -6.48 -16.37
N TRP A 56 -6.62 -5.60 -16.92
CA TRP A 56 -5.41 -5.13 -16.26
C TRP A 56 -5.73 -4.14 -15.15
N VAL A 57 -5.11 -4.34 -13.99
CA VAL A 57 -5.04 -3.37 -12.90
C VAL A 57 -3.61 -2.86 -12.86
N ARG A 58 -3.44 -1.54 -13.07
CA ARG A 58 -2.15 -0.86 -13.02
C ARG A 58 -2.25 0.29 -12.03
N LEU A 59 -1.75 0.10 -10.82
CA LEU A 59 -1.94 1.10 -9.76
C LEU A 59 -1.27 2.44 -10.08
N HIS A 60 -0.23 2.46 -10.92
CA HIS A 60 0.40 3.70 -11.39
C HIS A 60 -0.47 4.52 -12.37
N GLU A 61 -1.54 3.95 -12.90
CA GLU A 61 -2.53 4.62 -13.76
C GLU A 61 -3.81 4.97 -12.97
N MET A 62 -3.83 4.73 -11.66
CA MET A 62 -5.03 4.88 -10.82
C MET A 62 -4.77 5.84 -9.67
N GLN A 63 -5.77 6.67 -9.37
CA GLN A 63 -5.79 7.50 -8.19
C GLN A 63 -6.13 6.67 -6.95
N PHE A 64 -5.36 6.82 -5.87
CA PHE A 64 -5.70 6.22 -4.59
C PHE A 64 -6.81 7.02 -3.90
N ALA A 65 -7.96 6.39 -3.69
CA ALA A 65 -9.12 7.00 -3.04
C ALA A 65 -9.08 6.87 -1.51
N GLY A 66 -8.18 6.05 -0.97
CA GLY A 66 -8.00 5.84 0.47
C GLY A 66 -8.25 4.39 0.90
N PHE A 67 -8.25 4.19 2.21
CA PHE A 67 -8.49 2.88 2.83
C PHE A 67 -9.39 2.96 4.06
N ASP A 68 -10.03 1.84 4.39
CA ASP A 68 -10.72 1.62 5.65
C ASP A 68 -10.14 0.40 6.39
N TYR A 69 -10.00 0.50 7.71
CA TYR A 69 -9.59 -0.62 8.56
C TYR A 69 -10.65 -0.92 9.61
N ARG A 70 -11.07 -2.18 9.70
CA ARG A 70 -12.05 -2.69 10.67
C ARG A 70 -11.37 -3.62 11.67
N VAL A 71 -11.50 -3.35 12.97
CA VAL A 71 -10.80 -4.11 14.03
C VAL A 71 -11.50 -5.43 14.40
N GLN A 72 -12.83 -5.45 14.49
CA GLN A 72 -13.58 -6.63 14.98
C GLN A 72 -13.47 -7.84 14.05
N GLN A 73 -13.48 -7.58 12.75
CA GLN A 73 -13.12 -8.52 11.70
C GLN A 73 -11.95 -7.88 10.97
N PRO A 74 -10.69 -8.16 11.36
CA PRO A 74 -9.50 -7.48 10.86
C PRO A 74 -9.44 -7.46 9.34
N THR A 75 -9.91 -6.35 8.77
CA THR A 75 -10.11 -6.18 7.33
C THR A 75 -9.61 -4.81 6.96
N LEU A 76 -8.73 -4.76 5.96
CA LEU A 76 -8.24 -3.52 5.37
C LEU A 76 -8.76 -3.47 3.93
N THR A 77 -9.52 -2.44 3.60
CA THR A 77 -10.04 -2.24 2.24
C THR A 77 -9.36 -1.02 1.64
N MET A 78 -8.65 -1.18 0.53
CA MET A 78 -8.06 -0.09 -0.24
C MET A 78 -8.83 0.11 -1.54
N ARG A 79 -8.96 1.37 -1.99
CA ARG A 79 -9.66 1.72 -3.23
C ARG A 79 -8.75 2.52 -4.14
N PHE A 80 -8.68 2.08 -5.38
CA PHE A 80 -7.99 2.76 -6.46
C PHE A 80 -8.99 3.04 -7.58
N VAL A 81 -8.91 4.21 -8.20
CA VAL A 81 -9.89 4.67 -9.19
C VAL A 81 -9.14 5.13 -10.43
N TYR A 82 -9.50 4.62 -11.59
CA TYR A 82 -9.20 5.32 -12.84
C TYR A 82 -10.04 6.61 -12.85
N ASP A 83 -9.42 7.74 -12.52
CA ASP A 83 -10.08 9.01 -12.27
C ASP A 83 -10.33 9.82 -13.56
N ASP A 84 -9.43 9.68 -14.54
CA ASP A 84 -9.53 10.26 -15.88
C ASP A 84 -10.11 9.28 -16.94
N PRO A 85 -11.31 9.55 -17.49
CA PRO A 85 -11.92 8.73 -18.54
C PRO A 85 -11.13 8.65 -19.85
N GLU A 86 -10.30 9.65 -20.18
CA GLU A 86 -9.46 9.65 -21.39
C GLU A 86 -8.34 8.62 -21.29
N TRP A 87 -7.80 8.42 -20.07
CA TRP A 87 -6.74 7.46 -19.78
C TRP A 87 -7.25 6.12 -19.24
N THR A 88 -8.53 6.03 -18.89
CA THR A 88 -9.14 4.77 -18.43
C THR A 88 -9.13 3.72 -19.55
N PRO A 89 -8.47 2.56 -19.36
CA PRO A 89 -8.50 1.47 -20.33
C PRO A 89 -9.94 1.07 -20.68
N VAL A 90 -10.20 0.77 -21.96
CA VAL A 90 -11.56 0.52 -22.46
C VAL A 90 -12.24 -0.60 -21.67
N GLU A 91 -11.49 -1.64 -21.35
CA GLU A 91 -11.88 -2.80 -20.55
C GLU A 91 -12.24 -2.45 -19.10
N ALA A 92 -11.68 -1.38 -18.53
CA ALA A 92 -11.92 -0.94 -17.16
C ALA A 92 -13.04 0.09 -17.03
N ARG A 93 -13.52 0.69 -18.14
CA ARG A 93 -14.52 1.78 -18.11
C ARG A 93 -15.83 1.41 -17.40
N ALA A 94 -16.26 0.16 -17.52
CA ALA A 94 -17.48 -0.32 -16.87
C ALA A 94 -17.30 -0.50 -15.35
N THR A 95 -16.08 -0.72 -14.88
CA THR A 95 -15.74 -0.98 -13.48
C THR A 95 -14.40 -0.33 -13.12
N PRO A 96 -14.33 1.02 -13.09
CA PRO A 96 -13.06 1.75 -13.01
C PRO A 96 -12.45 1.78 -11.61
N VAL A 97 -13.10 1.16 -10.62
CA VAL A 97 -12.64 1.12 -9.24
C VAL A 97 -12.08 -0.26 -8.93
N ALA A 98 -10.79 -0.35 -8.59
CA ALA A 98 -10.21 -1.57 -8.04
C ALA A 98 -10.27 -1.51 -6.52
N VAL A 99 -10.90 -2.52 -5.93
CA VAL A 99 -11.05 -2.69 -4.48
C VAL A 99 -10.18 -3.86 -4.04
N PHE A 100 -9.22 -3.56 -3.18
CA PHE A 100 -8.31 -4.53 -2.59
C PHE A 100 -8.78 -4.77 -1.16
N ARG A 101 -9.30 -5.97 -0.90
CA ARG A 101 -9.76 -6.37 0.43
C ARG A 101 -8.79 -7.38 1.02
N PHE A 102 -8.08 -6.95 2.06
CA PHE A 102 -7.21 -7.80 2.85
C PHE A 102 -7.97 -8.31 4.08
N THR A 103 -7.86 -9.59 4.39
CA THR A 103 -8.48 -10.20 5.58
C THR A 103 -7.45 -10.86 6.49
N ASP A 104 -7.83 -11.05 7.76
CA ASP A 104 -6.95 -11.45 8.85
C ASP A 104 -5.74 -10.51 8.97
N VAL A 105 -6.04 -9.22 8.88
CA VAL A 105 -5.03 -8.17 8.88
C VAL A 105 -4.43 -7.99 10.27
N GLN A 106 -3.10 -7.93 10.32
CA GLN A 106 -2.37 -7.42 11.47
C GLN A 106 -1.58 -6.19 11.05
N VAL A 107 -1.94 -5.03 11.62
CA VAL A 107 -1.21 -3.78 11.45
C VAL A 107 -0.02 -3.78 12.40
N TRP A 108 1.17 -3.59 11.84
CA TRP A 108 2.44 -3.51 12.58
C TRP A 108 2.83 -2.06 12.86
N GLN A 109 2.55 -1.19 11.91
CA GLN A 109 2.86 0.23 11.99
C GLN A 109 1.82 1.02 11.21
N TRP A 110 1.41 2.14 11.77
CA TRP A 110 0.58 3.14 11.11
C TRP A 110 1.04 4.50 11.62
N GLU A 111 1.59 5.29 10.71
CA GLU A 111 2.02 6.66 10.96
C GLU A 111 1.37 7.57 9.91
N ASP A 112 0.77 8.66 10.39
CA ASP A 112 0.32 9.75 9.53
C ASP A 112 1.28 10.93 9.71
N ASP A 113 1.68 11.55 8.61
CA ASP A 113 2.37 12.83 8.60
C ASP A 113 1.34 13.95 8.76
N TYR A 114 1.52 14.73 9.84
CA TYR A 114 0.64 15.84 10.17
C TYR A 114 1.22 17.19 9.73
N ASP A 115 2.50 17.26 9.31
CA ASP A 115 3.15 18.50 8.86
C ASP A 115 3.03 18.70 7.34
N LEU A 116 1.78 18.77 6.88
CA LEU A 116 1.43 18.87 5.46
C LEU A 116 1.00 20.29 5.06
N VAL A 117 1.41 21.31 5.82
CA VAL A 117 0.92 22.69 5.67
C VAL A 117 1.12 23.21 4.25
N GLU A 118 2.25 22.88 3.62
CA GLU A 118 2.59 23.29 2.25
C GLU A 118 2.17 22.27 1.18
N THR A 119 1.69 21.09 1.57
CA THR A 119 1.33 20.02 0.63
C THR A 119 -0.10 20.21 0.11
N PRO A 120 -0.32 20.35 -1.21
CA PRO A 120 -1.66 20.46 -1.80
C PRO A 120 -2.56 19.27 -1.43
N ALA A 121 -3.84 19.51 -1.15
CA ALA A 121 -4.74 18.48 -0.64
C ALA A 121 -4.94 17.31 -1.62
N ASP A 122 -4.93 17.60 -2.91
CA ASP A 122 -5.05 16.64 -4.02
C ASP A 122 -3.84 15.70 -4.15
N VAL A 123 -2.66 16.08 -3.63
CA VAL A 123 -1.48 15.22 -3.67
C VAL A 123 -1.23 14.44 -2.39
N ARG A 124 -1.87 14.80 -1.26
CA ARG A 124 -1.63 14.14 0.05
C ARG A 124 -1.94 12.65 0.03
N GLY A 125 -2.94 12.24 -0.72
CA GLY A 125 -3.33 10.83 -0.87
C GLY A 125 -2.56 10.07 -1.96
N GLN A 126 -1.61 10.69 -2.66
CA GLN A 126 -0.90 10.00 -3.74
C GLN A 126 -0.04 8.87 -3.18
N VAL A 127 -0.21 7.68 -3.76
CA VAL A 127 0.61 6.51 -3.42
C VAL A 127 1.98 6.68 -4.04
N ARG A 128 3.00 6.65 -3.18
CA ARG A 128 4.40 6.59 -3.59
C ARG A 128 4.83 5.15 -3.82
N GLN A 129 4.29 4.22 -3.03
CA GLN A 129 4.68 2.81 -3.06
C GLN A 129 3.59 1.92 -2.46
N LEU A 130 3.32 0.79 -3.10
CA LEU A 130 2.59 -0.33 -2.52
C LEU A 130 3.38 -1.62 -2.80
N ASP A 131 4.05 -2.14 -1.79
CA ASP A 131 4.93 -3.30 -1.93
C ASP A 131 4.44 -4.51 -1.15
N TYR A 132 4.97 -5.66 -1.56
CA TYR A 132 4.80 -6.94 -0.89
C TYR A 132 6.16 -7.60 -0.68
N HIS A 133 6.42 -7.99 0.57
CA HIS A 133 7.70 -8.52 1.02
C HIS A 133 7.55 -9.99 1.45
N PRO A 134 7.74 -10.96 0.55
CA PRO A 134 7.94 -12.35 0.94
C PRO A 134 9.32 -12.52 1.62
N PRO A 135 9.49 -13.50 2.54
CA PRO A 135 8.51 -14.49 3.00
C PRO A 135 7.68 -14.08 4.24
N THR A 136 7.80 -12.83 4.70
CA THR A 136 7.15 -12.35 5.93
C THR A 136 5.68 -11.95 5.71
N ASN A 137 5.24 -11.93 4.45
CA ASN A 137 3.92 -11.51 3.99
C ASN A 137 3.51 -10.13 4.48
N VAL A 138 4.49 -9.24 4.48
CA VAL A 138 4.29 -7.84 4.85
C VAL A 138 3.98 -7.04 3.61
N PHE A 139 2.97 -6.21 3.73
CA PHE A 139 2.63 -5.16 2.78
C PHE A 139 3.05 -3.82 3.36
N SER A 140 3.60 -2.96 2.52
CA SER A 140 3.87 -1.57 2.85
C SER A 140 3.08 -0.67 1.90
N LEU A 141 2.23 0.20 2.46
CA LEU A 141 1.57 1.28 1.74
C LEU A 141 2.22 2.58 2.19
N LEU A 142 2.84 3.27 1.25
CA LEU A 142 3.38 4.61 1.45
C LEU A 142 2.65 5.58 0.55
N THR A 143 1.93 6.50 1.17
CA THR A 143 1.36 7.69 0.51
C THR A 143 2.19 8.92 0.90
N VAL A 144 1.82 10.10 0.39
CA VAL A 144 2.46 11.34 0.83
C VAL A 144 2.21 11.61 2.31
N ASN A 145 1.04 11.26 2.85
CA ASN A 145 0.66 11.55 4.23
C ASN A 145 0.59 10.35 5.18
N THR A 146 0.66 9.12 4.69
CA THR A 146 0.46 7.92 5.52
C THR A 146 1.48 6.85 5.16
N SER A 147 2.10 6.26 6.17
CA SER A 147 2.88 5.02 6.10
C SER A 147 2.17 3.92 6.89
N LEU A 148 1.82 2.84 6.19
CA LEU A 148 1.13 1.69 6.77
C LEU A 148 1.92 0.41 6.47
N LEU A 149 2.28 -0.31 7.53
CA LEU A 149 2.91 -1.62 7.46
C LEU A 149 1.98 -2.66 8.07
N PHE A 150 1.60 -3.66 7.30
CA PHE A 150 0.64 -4.67 7.75
C PHE A 150 0.94 -6.03 7.13
N SER A 151 0.34 -7.07 7.69
CA SER A 151 0.31 -8.41 7.10
C SER A 151 -1.13 -8.87 6.97
N ALA A 152 -1.40 -9.77 6.04
CA ALA A 152 -2.72 -10.33 5.79
C ALA A 152 -2.60 -11.81 5.41
N ALA A 153 -3.65 -12.60 5.64
CA ALA A 153 -3.71 -13.99 5.18
C ALA A 153 -4.22 -14.10 3.74
N GLN A 154 -5.06 -13.15 3.32
CA GLN A 154 -5.71 -13.16 2.02
C GLN A 154 -5.85 -11.75 1.46
N LEU A 155 -5.74 -11.63 0.14
CA LEU A 155 -6.12 -10.48 -0.68
C LEU A 155 -7.17 -10.91 -1.71
N THR A 156 -8.35 -10.31 -1.64
CA THR A 156 -9.37 -10.39 -2.69
C THR A 156 -9.39 -9.08 -3.46
N VAL A 157 -9.32 -9.17 -4.80
CA VAL A 157 -9.44 -8.02 -5.70
C VAL A 157 -10.76 -8.06 -6.44
N GLU A 158 -11.49 -6.95 -6.40
CA GLU A 158 -12.75 -6.78 -7.12
C GLU A 158 -12.72 -5.50 -7.94
N LEU A 159 -13.31 -5.54 -9.14
CA LEU A 159 -13.57 -4.35 -9.94
C LEU A 159 -15.02 -3.93 -9.77
N GLN A 160 -15.23 -2.65 -9.48
CA GLN A 160 -16.54 -2.09 -9.16
C GLN A 160 -16.86 -0.87 -10.02
N GLN A 161 -18.16 -0.63 -10.22
CA GLN A 161 -18.66 0.64 -10.78
C GLN A 161 -18.31 1.80 -9.84
N ARG A 162 -18.22 3.03 -10.37
CA ARG A 162 -18.30 4.22 -9.52
C ARG A 162 -19.73 4.35 -9.01
N THR A 163 -20.02 3.78 -7.86
CA THR A 163 -21.20 4.17 -7.06
C THR A 163 -20.92 5.52 -6.42
N GLY A 164 -21.88 6.45 -6.52
CA GLY A 164 -21.73 7.88 -6.18
C GLY A 164 -20.72 8.18 -5.06
N MET A 165 -19.58 8.75 -5.47
CA MET A 165 -18.67 9.50 -4.61
C MET A 165 -19.21 10.92 -4.43
#